data_AF-A0A8S1F0P5-F1
#
_entry.id   AF-A0A8S1F0P5-F1
#
_cell.length_a   1.000
_cell.length_b   1.000
_cell.length_c   1.000
_cell.angle_alpha   90.00
_cell.angle_beta   90.00
_cell.angle_gamma   90.00
#
_symmetry.space_group_name_H-M   'P 1'
#
loop_
_entity.id
_entity.type
_entity.pdbx_description
1 polymer ?
#
loop_
_entity_poly.entity_id
_entity_poly.type
_entity_poly.pdbx_seq_one_letter_code
_entity_poly.pdbx_strand_id
1 'polypeptide(L)'
;MLKLAFIAVTYLTYFVTNSEFHDDNTVEKILENAEVKTIEQINREIDKVVEKLDTKTRKEHKEWKLKVEKEEKQRKMRIFNVLPKLSTKTQQKLIRIVMTQQNQQLTVGEKERILKHIATSMDENVKRELARHLNQKDLFSILY
;
A
#
# COMPACT_ATOMS: atom_id res chain seq x y z
N MET A 1 13.14 4.57 11.51
CA MET A 1 12.94 4.23 10.08
C MET A 1 11.78 3.24 10.01
N LEU A 2 10.59 3.70 9.64
CA LEU A 2 9.36 2.91 9.84
C LEU A 2 9.02 2.07 8.60
N LYS A 3 8.98 0.76 8.85
CA LYS A 3 8.64 -0.39 8.01
C LYS A 3 7.20 -0.36 7.44
N LEU A 4 6.87 0.47 6.45
CA LEU A 4 5.50 0.50 5.87
C LEU A 4 5.39 0.38 4.33
N ALA A 5 6.39 -0.19 3.67
CA ALA A 5 6.25 -0.75 2.32
C ALA A 5 6.32 -2.29 2.40
N PHE A 6 5.22 -2.99 2.67
CA PHE A 6 5.28 -4.41 3.09
C PHE A 6 4.56 -5.44 2.21
N ILE A 7 4.05 -5.08 1.02
CA ILE A 7 3.36 -6.06 0.15
C ILE A 7 3.98 -6.18 -1.25
N ALA A 8 4.34 -5.08 -1.91
CA ALA A 8 5.17 -5.13 -3.12
C ALA A 8 6.61 -5.58 -2.80
N VAL A 9 7.14 -5.13 -1.66
CA VAL A 9 8.53 -5.33 -1.22
C VAL A 9 8.81 -6.75 -0.74
N THR A 10 7.90 -7.35 0.03
CA THR A 10 8.02 -8.74 0.50
C THR A 10 7.87 -9.74 -0.65
N TYR A 11 7.06 -9.41 -1.65
CA TYR A 11 6.90 -10.26 -2.84
C TYR A 11 8.13 -10.19 -3.74
N LEU A 12 8.66 -8.99 -4.01
CA LEU A 12 9.87 -8.80 -4.81
C LEU A 12 11.12 -9.42 -4.16
N THR A 13 11.32 -9.27 -2.85
CA THR A 13 12.48 -9.87 -2.15
C THR A 13 12.41 -11.40 -2.10
N TYR A 14 11.21 -11.99 -1.96
CA TYR A 14 11.01 -13.44 -2.03
C TYR A 14 11.21 -14.02 -3.44
N PHE A 15 10.96 -13.22 -4.48
CA PHE A 15 11.06 -13.65 -5.88
C PHE A 15 12.44 -13.47 -6.49
N VAL A 16 13.08 -12.32 -6.24
CA VAL A 16 14.44 -12.02 -6.70
C VAL A 16 15.43 -13.07 -6.19
N THR A 17 15.28 -13.50 -4.93
CA THR A 17 16.12 -14.56 -4.33
C THR A 17 15.93 -15.95 -4.95
N ASN A 18 14.86 -16.21 -5.71
CA ASN A 18 14.56 -17.51 -6.31
C ASN A 18 14.69 -17.55 -7.84
N SER A 19 14.95 -16.41 -8.48
CA SER A 19 15.25 -16.35 -9.91
C SER A 19 16.77 -16.37 -10.11
N GLU A 20 17.29 -17.04 -11.16
CA GLU A 20 18.69 -16.92 -11.61
C GLU A 20 19.03 -15.50 -12.17
N PHE A 21 18.30 -14.49 -11.73
CA PHE A 21 18.45 -13.10 -12.14
C PHE A 21 19.38 -12.41 -11.14
N HIS A 22 20.67 -12.40 -11.45
CA HIS A 22 21.73 -11.69 -10.71
C HIS A 22 21.64 -10.16 -10.87
N ASP A 23 20.50 -9.56 -10.51
CA ASP A 23 20.37 -8.10 -10.45
C ASP A 23 19.63 -7.66 -9.17
N ASP A 24 19.99 -8.27 -8.04
CA ASP A 24 19.58 -7.89 -6.68
C ASP A 24 19.67 -6.37 -6.45
N ASN A 25 20.66 -5.73 -7.06
CA ASN A 25 20.90 -4.29 -7.02
C ASN A 25 19.76 -3.43 -7.61
N THR A 26 19.00 -3.91 -8.60
CA THR A 26 17.99 -3.08 -9.26
C THR A 26 16.72 -2.96 -8.44
N VAL A 27 16.29 -4.04 -7.78
CA VAL A 27 15.12 -3.99 -6.88
C VAL A 27 15.46 -3.22 -5.63
N GLU A 28 16.65 -3.40 -5.05
CA GLU A 28 17.11 -2.63 -3.89
C GLU A 28 17.14 -1.12 -4.18
N LYS A 29 17.64 -0.69 -5.34
CA LYS A 29 17.62 0.73 -5.75
C LYS A 29 16.23 1.33 -5.90
N ILE A 30 15.24 0.52 -6.32
CA ILE A 30 13.83 0.97 -6.36
C ILE A 30 13.34 1.21 -4.93
N LEU A 31 13.72 0.35 -3.98
CA LEU A 31 13.34 0.46 -2.58
C LEU A 31 14.00 1.65 -1.88
N GLU A 32 15.28 1.91 -2.15
CA GLU A 32 16.03 3.05 -1.58
C GLU A 32 15.35 4.39 -1.90
N ASN A 33 14.74 4.51 -3.07
CA ASN A 33 14.11 5.74 -3.55
C ASN A 33 12.57 5.72 -3.45
N ALA A 34 11.98 4.71 -2.80
CA ALA A 34 10.54 4.54 -2.74
C ALA A 34 9.83 5.72 -2.03
N GLU A 35 10.46 6.30 -1.00
CA GLU A 35 9.87 7.39 -0.21
C GLU A 35 9.52 8.62 -1.08
N VAL A 36 10.35 8.93 -2.08
CA VAL A 36 10.24 10.13 -2.93
C VAL A 36 9.50 9.88 -4.24
N LYS A 37 8.97 8.67 -4.44
CA LYS A 37 8.23 8.28 -5.65
C LYS A 37 6.75 8.08 -5.34
N THR A 38 5.91 8.33 -6.33
CA THR A 38 4.51 7.90 -6.27
C THR A 38 4.43 6.39 -6.46
N ILE A 39 3.34 5.78 -5.99
CA ILE A 39 3.15 4.34 -6.18
C ILE A 39 3.08 3.98 -7.68
N GLU A 40 2.54 4.85 -8.53
CA GLU A 40 2.53 4.65 -9.98
C GLU A 40 3.95 4.62 -10.57
N GLN A 41 4.85 5.49 -10.10
CA GLN A 41 6.25 5.49 -10.52
C GLN A 41 6.95 4.18 -10.09
N ILE A 42 6.75 3.74 -8.85
CA ILE A 42 7.30 2.48 -8.34
C ILE A 42 6.76 1.29 -9.15
N ASN A 43 5.46 1.22 -9.39
CA ASN A 43 4.85 0.15 -10.17
C ASN A 43 5.40 0.07 -11.59
N ARG A 44 5.62 1.22 -12.25
CA ARG A 44 6.23 1.27 -13.59
C ARG A 44 7.66 0.77 -13.60
N GLU A 45 8.45 1.08 -12.57
CA GLU A 45 9.81 0.57 -12.46
C GLU A 45 9.84 -0.94 -12.23
N ILE A 46 8.97 -1.45 -11.36
CA ILE A 46 8.81 -2.89 -11.11
C ILE A 46 8.37 -3.61 -12.40
N ASP A 47 7.36 -3.09 -13.11
CA ASP A 47 6.87 -3.69 -14.35
C ASP A 47 8.00 -3.80 -15.40
N LYS A 48 8.85 -2.76 -15.54
CA LYS A 48 10.03 -2.78 -16.44
C LYS A 48 11.09 -3.80 -16.04
N VAL A 49 11.27 -4.05 -14.74
CA VAL A 49 12.18 -5.10 -14.25
C VAL A 49 11.61 -6.46 -14.59
N VAL A 50 10.33 -6.68 -14.27
CA VAL A 50 9.64 -7.95 -14.49
C VAL A 50 9.57 -8.31 -15.98
N GLU A 51 9.42 -7.35 -16.89
CA GLU A 51 9.41 -7.58 -18.34
C GLU A 51 10.68 -8.29 -18.86
N LYS A 52 11.82 -8.12 -18.18
CA LYS A 52 13.10 -8.73 -18.52
C LYS A 52 13.28 -10.13 -17.92
N LEU A 53 12.39 -10.56 -17.04
CA LEU A 53 12.42 -11.85 -16.38
C LEU A 53 11.78 -12.94 -17.26
N ASP A 54 11.95 -14.19 -16.85
CA ASP A 54 11.39 -15.34 -17.55
C ASP A 54 9.84 -15.32 -17.58
N THR A 55 9.27 -16.13 -18.47
CA THR A 55 7.82 -16.19 -18.70
C THR A 55 7.02 -16.64 -17.47
N LYS A 56 7.60 -17.50 -16.62
CA LYS A 56 6.92 -17.94 -15.38
C LYS A 56 6.82 -16.78 -14.41
N THR A 57 7.92 -16.06 -14.17
CA THR A 57 7.93 -14.90 -13.27
C THR A 57 6.99 -13.79 -13.74
N ARG A 58 6.95 -13.50 -15.04
CA ARG A 58 5.98 -12.53 -15.61
C ARG A 58 4.53 -12.93 -15.39
N LYS A 59 4.22 -14.23 -15.49
CA LYS A 59 2.89 -14.77 -15.23
C LYS A 59 2.52 -14.64 -13.75
N GLU A 60 3.42 -14.97 -12.86
CA GLU A 60 3.22 -14.87 -11.40
C GLU A 60 3.03 -13.40 -10.96
N HIS A 61 3.79 -12.46 -11.53
CA HIS A 61 3.58 -11.02 -11.29
C HIS A 61 2.18 -10.56 -11.74
N LYS A 62 1.72 -11.01 -12.92
CA LYS A 62 0.37 -10.70 -13.42
C LYS A 62 -0.72 -11.24 -12.50
N GLU A 63 -0.59 -12.49 -12.05
CA GLU A 63 -1.54 -13.12 -11.11
C GLU A 63 -1.56 -12.38 -9.77
N TRP A 64 -0.40 -11.97 -9.27
CA TRP A 64 -0.29 -11.17 -8.07
C TRP A 64 -0.96 -9.79 -8.20
N LYS A 65 -0.77 -9.06 -9.31
CA LYS A 65 -1.47 -7.77 -9.55
C LYS A 65 -2.99 -7.94 -9.48
N LEU A 66 -3.53 -9.00 -10.07
CA LEU A 66 -4.97 -9.30 -10.03
C LEU A 66 -5.45 -9.62 -8.60
N LYS A 67 -4.66 -10.38 -7.84
CA LYS A 67 -4.98 -10.68 -6.44
C LYS A 67 -5.02 -9.41 -5.59
N VAL A 68 -4.01 -8.56 -5.73
CA VAL A 68 -3.94 -7.27 -5.05
C VAL A 68 -5.13 -6.38 -5.39
N GLU A 69 -5.49 -6.24 -6.67
CA GLU A 69 -6.62 -5.43 -7.10
C GLU A 69 -7.93 -5.92 -6.46
N LYS A 70 -8.11 -7.24 -6.39
CA LYS A 70 -9.25 -7.86 -5.72
C LYS A 70 -9.27 -7.57 -4.22
N GLU A 71 -8.13 -7.70 -3.55
CA GLU A 71 -7.98 -7.38 -2.12
C GLU A 71 -8.29 -5.90 -1.84
N GLU A 72 -7.82 -4.99 -2.71
CA GLU A 72 -8.07 -3.56 -2.61
C GLU A 72 -9.55 -3.21 -2.83
N LYS A 73 -10.20 -3.86 -3.79
CA LYS A 73 -11.65 -3.73 -3.99
C LYS A 73 -12.42 -4.18 -2.74
N GLN A 74 -12.03 -5.29 -2.13
CA GLN A 74 -12.64 -5.76 -0.89
C GLN A 74 -12.40 -4.81 0.28
N ARG A 75 -11.21 -4.24 0.39
CA ARG A 75 -10.87 -3.21 1.39
C ARG A 75 -11.77 -1.99 1.25
N LYS A 76 -11.90 -1.45 0.04
CA LYS A 76 -12.80 -0.31 -0.25
C LYS A 76 -14.25 -0.61 0.12
N MET A 77 -14.74 -1.82 -0.20
CA MET A 77 -16.10 -2.22 0.17
C MET A 77 -16.30 -2.28 1.69
N ARG A 78 -15.34 -2.83 2.45
CA ARG A 78 -15.43 -2.83 3.92
C ARG A 78 -15.50 -1.41 4.49
N ILE A 79 -14.64 -0.51 4.01
CA ILE A 79 -14.63 0.90 4.42
C ILE A 79 -15.97 1.57 4.12
N PHE A 80 -16.49 1.39 2.89
CA PHE A 80 -17.76 1.99 2.47
C PHE A 80 -18.94 1.49 3.32
N ASN A 81 -18.97 0.20 3.63
CA ASN A 81 -20.03 -0.41 4.46
C ASN A 81 -19.99 0.04 5.93
N VAL A 82 -18.80 0.42 6.43
CA VAL A 82 -18.60 0.84 7.81
C VAL A 82 -18.83 2.34 7.97
N LEU A 83 -18.44 3.14 6.99
CA LEU A 83 -18.50 4.61 7.04
C LEU A 83 -19.81 5.17 7.63
N PRO A 84 -21.02 4.79 7.16
CA PRO A 84 -22.27 5.35 7.69
C PRO A 84 -22.59 4.94 9.14
N LYS A 85 -21.92 3.91 9.68
CA LYS A 85 -22.14 3.39 11.04
C LYS A 85 -21.29 4.10 12.08
N LEU A 86 -20.33 4.91 11.65
CA LEU A 86 -19.40 5.61 12.53
C LEU A 86 -19.97 6.96 12.95
N SER A 87 -19.54 7.46 14.10
CA SER A 87 -19.78 8.84 14.52
C SER A 87 -19.20 9.83 13.50
N THR A 88 -19.80 11.02 13.39
CA THR A 88 -19.37 12.06 12.43
C THR A 88 -17.88 12.38 12.53
N LYS A 89 -17.34 12.43 13.76
CA LYS A 89 -15.91 12.69 13.99
C LYS A 89 -15.03 11.56 13.42
N THR A 90 -15.44 10.32 13.62
CA THR A 90 -14.72 9.15 13.10
C THR A 90 -14.86 9.02 11.59
N GLN A 91 -16.03 9.35 11.02
CA GLN A 91 -16.23 9.45 9.58
C GLN A 91 -15.27 10.45 8.94
N GLN A 92 -15.14 11.65 9.50
CA GLN A 92 -14.21 12.68 9.01
C GLN A 92 -12.76 12.19 8.98
N LYS A 93 -12.33 11.48 10.03
CA LYS A 93 -10.98 10.89 10.09
C LYS A 93 -10.79 9.78 9.06
N LEU A 94 -11.78 8.89 8.91
CA LEU A 94 -11.73 7.80 7.93
C LEU A 94 -11.73 8.33 6.49
N ILE A 95 -12.52 9.36 6.18
CA ILE A 95 -12.52 10.01 4.86
C ILE A 95 -11.13 10.58 4.56
N ARG A 96 -10.51 11.29 5.50
CA ARG A 96 -9.14 11.82 5.31
C ARG A 96 -8.13 10.71 5.03
N ILE A 97 -8.19 9.60 5.77
CA ILE A 97 -7.36 8.42 5.51
C ILE A 97 -7.54 7.94 4.07
N VAL A 98 -8.78 7.74 3.63
CA VAL A 98 -9.10 7.23 2.29
C VAL A 98 -8.62 8.19 1.21
N MET A 99 -8.85 9.50 1.39
CA MET A 99 -8.38 10.53 0.45
C MET A 99 -6.85 10.54 0.34
N THR A 100 -6.13 10.41 1.44
CA THR A 100 -4.66 10.31 1.43
C THR A 100 -4.18 9.05 0.72
N GLN A 101 -4.79 7.89 1.02
CA GLN A 101 -4.43 6.63 0.37
C GLN A 101 -4.65 6.68 -1.14
N GLN A 102 -5.77 7.24 -1.59
CA GLN A 102 -6.16 7.29 -3.01
C GLN A 102 -5.49 8.41 -3.82
N ASN A 103 -4.78 9.34 -3.16
CA ASN A 103 -4.13 10.43 -3.86
C ASN A 103 -2.91 9.92 -4.66
N GLN A 104 -3.01 9.96 -5.99
CA GLN A 104 -1.97 9.48 -6.90
C GLN A 104 -0.79 10.45 -7.05
N GLN A 105 -0.96 11.71 -6.64
CA GLN A 105 0.09 12.74 -6.71
C GLN A 105 1.03 12.70 -5.50
N LEU A 106 0.59 12.11 -4.39
CA LEU A 106 1.44 11.95 -3.21
C LEU A 106 2.43 10.81 -3.39
N THR A 107 3.68 11.10 -3.07
CA THR A 107 4.73 10.10 -2.88
C THR A 107 4.41 9.18 -1.70
N VAL A 108 5.08 8.02 -1.64
CA VAL A 108 4.92 7.08 -0.52
C VAL A 108 5.23 7.77 0.81
N GLY A 109 6.33 8.52 0.89
CA GLY A 109 6.73 9.23 2.10
C GLY A 109 5.72 10.28 2.54
N GLU A 110 5.14 11.03 1.60
CA GLU A 110 4.09 11.99 1.93
C GLU A 110 2.82 11.30 2.45
N LYS A 111 2.40 10.21 1.81
CA LYS A 111 1.28 9.40 2.30
C LYS A 111 1.55 8.91 3.73
N GLU A 112 2.74 8.37 4.00
CA GLU A 112 3.13 7.92 5.34
C GLU A 112 3.07 9.04 6.38
N ARG A 113 3.67 10.20 6.07
CA ARG A 113 3.69 11.35 6.98
C ARG A 113 2.28 11.83 7.31
N ILE A 114 1.41 11.96 6.30
CA ILE A 114 0.03 12.41 6.48
C ILE A 114 -0.78 11.36 7.26
N LEU A 115 -0.69 10.08 6.90
CA LEU A 115 -1.39 9.00 7.62
C LEU A 115 -0.94 8.90 9.08
N LYS A 116 0.36 9.05 9.34
CA LYS A 116 0.91 9.10 10.71
C LYS A 116 0.35 10.29 11.48
N HIS A 117 0.32 11.48 10.88
CA HIS A 117 -0.26 12.66 11.51
C HIS A 117 -1.77 12.49 11.78
N ILE A 118 -2.50 11.87 10.87
CA ILE A 118 -3.91 11.55 11.08
C ILE A 118 -4.04 10.59 12.28
N ALA A 119 -3.23 9.53 12.35
CA ALA A 119 -3.26 8.57 13.45
C ALA A 119 -2.93 9.20 14.82
N THR A 120 -1.93 10.09 14.89
CA THR A 120 -1.55 10.77 16.15
C THR A 120 -2.60 11.79 16.59
N SER A 121 -3.36 12.37 15.67
CA SER A 121 -4.42 13.34 15.96
C SER A 121 -5.79 12.72 16.24
N MET A 122 -5.91 11.38 16.28
CA MET A 122 -7.13 10.68 16.72
C MET A 122 -7.13 10.54 18.24
N ASP A 123 -8.26 10.86 18.85
CA ASP A 123 -8.50 10.48 20.25
C ASP A 123 -8.85 8.98 20.37
N GLU A 124 -8.86 8.49 21.61
CA GLU A 124 -9.10 7.07 21.90
C GLU A 124 -10.51 6.60 21.52
N ASN A 125 -11.52 7.49 21.49
CA ASN A 125 -12.86 7.10 21.04
C ASN A 125 -12.85 6.80 19.54
N VAL A 126 -12.24 7.68 18.74
CA VAL A 126 -12.09 7.46 17.29
C VAL A 126 -11.30 6.19 17.01
N LYS A 127 -10.16 5.99 17.69
CA LYS A 127 -9.33 4.78 17.50
C LYS A 127 -10.09 3.51 17.81
N ARG A 128 -10.82 3.46 18.93
CA ARG A 128 -11.64 2.30 19.32
C ARG A 128 -12.77 2.04 18.33
N GLU A 129 -13.45 3.09 17.88
CA GLU A 129 -14.56 2.96 16.94
C GLU A 129 -14.09 2.39 15.59
N LEU A 130 -12.95 2.89 15.07
CA LEU A 130 -12.34 2.32 13.87
C LEU A 130 -11.90 0.86 14.08
N ALA A 131 -11.22 0.57 15.19
CA ALA A 131 -10.69 -0.77 15.47
C ALA A 131 -11.78 -1.84 15.65
N ARG A 132 -13.01 -1.46 16.01
CA ARG A 132 -14.16 -2.39 16.09
C ARG A 132 -14.61 -2.90 14.72
N HIS A 133 -14.33 -2.15 13.66
CA HIS A 133 -14.92 -2.40 12.34
C HIS A 133 -13.88 -2.63 11.24
N LEU A 134 -12.68 -2.07 11.40
CA LEU A 134 -11.63 -2.04 10.40
C LEU A 134 -10.30 -2.48 11.02
N ASN A 135 -9.51 -3.23 10.25
CA ASN A 135 -8.17 -3.63 10.65
C ASN A 135 -7.13 -2.57 10.26
N GLN A 136 -5.88 -2.72 10.73
CA GLN A 136 -4.81 -1.77 10.40
C GLN A 136 -4.51 -1.69 8.90
N LYS A 137 -4.69 -2.77 8.14
CA LYS A 137 -4.50 -2.74 6.68
C LYS A 137 -5.58 -1.91 5.99
N ASP A 138 -6.81 -1.94 6.49
CA ASP A 138 -7.87 -1.08 5.99
C ASP A 138 -7.51 0.41 6.17
N LEU A 139 -6.88 0.76 7.30
CA LEU A 139 -6.65 2.15 7.71
C LEU A 139 -5.31 2.75 7.26
N PHE A 140 -4.23 1.96 7.26
CA PHE A 140 -2.87 2.51 7.12
C PHE A 140 -2.02 1.77 6.10
N SER A 141 -2.62 0.87 5.34
CA SER A 141 -1.92 0.29 4.20
C SER A 141 -1.81 1.33 3.08
N ILE A 142 -0.58 1.57 2.63
CA ILE A 142 -0.30 2.29 1.40
C ILE A 142 -0.30 1.21 0.31
N LEU A 143 -1.50 0.76 -0.03
CA LEU A 143 -1.71 -0.13 -1.17
C LEU A 143 -2.08 0.72 -2.36
N TYR A 144 -1.27 0.59 -3.42
CA TYR A 144 -1.49 1.01 -4.81
C TYR A 144 -2.05 2.42 -4.99
#